data_AF-A0A4V3KX12-F1
#
_entry.id   AF-A0A4V3KX12-F1
#
_cell.length_a   1.000
_cell.length_b   1.000
_cell.length_c   1.000
_cell.angle_alpha   90.00
_cell.angle_beta   90.00
_cell.angle_gamma   90.00
#
_symmetry.space_group_name_H-M   'P 1'
#
loop_
_entity.id
_entity.type
_entity.pdbx_description
1 polymer ?
#
loop_
_entity_poly.entity_id
_entity_poly.type
_entity_poly.pdbx_seq_one_letter_code
_entity_poly.pdbx_strand_id
1 'polypeptide(L)'
;VDRLSGGMREQLSVLTRLAFARLLARDGRPTPVILDDALVYSDDDRIERMFDALHRQSHDQQILVFSCRQRAFAKLGGNILQMSDWQPGRS
;
A
#
# COMPACT_ATOMS: atom_id res chain seq x y z
N VAL A 1 -14.11 25.39 -1.91
CA VAL A 1 -13.97 23.91 -1.86
C VAL A 1 -12.48 23.62 -1.81
N ASP A 2 -11.83 23.96 -0.71
CA ASP A 2 -10.38 23.83 -0.55
C ASP A 2 -10.11 23.75 0.96
N ARG A 3 -9.57 22.62 1.43
CA ARG A 3 -8.83 22.42 2.71
C ARG A 3 -8.85 20.96 3.18
N LEU A 4 -8.44 20.05 2.32
CA LEU A 4 -7.80 18.82 2.79
C LEU A 4 -6.35 18.94 2.31
N SER A 5 -5.40 19.04 3.22
CA SER A 5 -3.97 19.09 2.86
C SER A 5 -3.62 17.89 1.98
N GLY A 6 -2.68 18.03 1.04
CA GLY A 6 -2.33 16.97 0.07
C GLY A 6 -2.18 15.59 0.72
N GLY A 7 -1.51 15.52 1.88
CA GLY A 7 -1.33 14.29 2.64
C GLY A 7 -2.61 13.62 3.17
N MET A 8 -3.67 14.39 3.47
CA MET A 8 -4.95 13.79 3.89
C MET A 8 -5.71 13.18 2.70
N ARG A 9 -5.59 13.78 1.51
CA ARG A 9 -6.21 13.24 0.29
C ARG A 9 -5.56 11.93 -0.13
N GLU A 10 -4.23 11.83 0.00
CA GLU A 10 -3.48 10.63 -0.33
C GLU A 10 -3.84 9.47 0.60
N GLN A 11 -3.88 9.71 1.92
CA GLN A 11 -4.29 8.70 2.90
C GLN A 11 -5.71 8.20 2.66
N LEU A 12 -6.66 9.11 2.40
CA LEU A 12 -8.03 8.73 2.06
C LEU A 12 -8.04 7.86 0.80
N SER A 13 -7.23 8.20 -0.20
CA SER A 13 -7.14 7.45 -1.45
C SER A 13 -6.62 6.02 -1.26
N VAL A 14 -5.73 5.78 -0.30
CA VAL A 14 -5.25 4.43 0.06
C VAL A 14 -6.37 3.64 0.71
N LEU A 15 -7.00 4.20 1.74
CA LEU A 15 -8.09 3.54 2.46
C LEU A 15 -9.28 3.23 1.53
N THR A 16 -9.60 4.13 0.61
CA THR A 16 -10.63 3.89 -0.40
C THR A 16 -10.26 2.73 -1.31
N ARG A 17 -9.04 2.67 -1.83
CA ARG A 17 -8.59 1.54 -2.68
C ARG A 17 -8.66 0.20 -1.95
N LEU A 18 -8.23 0.17 -0.69
CA LEU A 18 -8.32 -1.00 0.18
C LEU A 18 -9.78 -1.43 0.44
N ALA A 19 -10.69 -0.48 0.65
CA ALA A 19 -12.10 -0.78 0.82
C ALA A 19 -12.73 -1.35 -0.46
N PHE A 20 -12.42 -0.77 -1.63
CA PHE A 20 -12.89 -1.26 -2.92
C PHE A 20 -12.35 -2.64 -3.25
N ALA A 21 -11.05 -2.86 -3.06
CA ALA A 21 -10.45 -4.16 -3.29
C ALA A 21 -11.12 -5.23 -2.43
N ARG A 22 -11.41 -4.94 -1.15
CA ARG A 22 -12.14 -5.86 -0.27
C ARG A 22 -13.56 -6.15 -0.75
N LEU A 23 -14.27 -5.13 -1.25
CA LEU A 23 -15.61 -5.30 -1.82
C LEU A 23 -15.58 -6.20 -3.05
N LEU A 24 -14.61 -6.02 -3.95
CA LEU A 24 -14.44 -6.85 -5.15
C LEU A 24 -14.09 -8.30 -4.78
N ALA A 25 -13.20 -8.51 -3.81
CA ALA A 25 -12.84 -9.86 -3.38
C ALA A 25 -14.04 -10.62 -2.78
N ARG A 26 -14.91 -9.95 -2.02
CA ARG A 26 -16.17 -10.53 -1.51
C ARG A 26 -17.14 -10.93 -2.61
N ASP A 27 -17.08 -10.26 -3.75
CA ASP A 27 -17.87 -10.54 -4.95
C ASP A 27 -17.20 -11.58 -5.87
N GLY A 28 -16.22 -12.33 -5.34
CA GLY A 28 -15.50 -13.38 -6.09
C GLY A 28 -14.48 -12.83 -7.10
N ARG A 29 -14.15 -11.54 -7.04
CA ARG A 29 -13.19 -10.87 -7.93
C ARG A 29 -11.96 -10.41 -7.15
N PRO A 30 -11.05 -11.33 -6.75
CA PRO A 30 -9.83 -10.95 -6.04
C PRO A 30 -9.01 -10.00 -6.91
N THR A 31 -8.78 -8.79 -6.39
CA THR A 31 -8.10 -7.71 -7.10
C THR A 31 -6.85 -7.33 -6.30
N PRO A 32 -5.65 -7.40 -6.89
CA PRO A 32 -4.43 -6.99 -6.20
C PRO A 32 -4.45 -5.48 -5.99
N VAL A 33 -3.91 -5.04 -4.85
CA VAL A 33 -3.75 -3.61 -4.53
C VAL A 33 -2.30 -3.22 -4.74
N ILE A 34 -2.07 -2.20 -5.57
CA ILE A 34 -0.74 -1.62 -5.79
C ILE A 34 -0.71 -0.23 -5.15
N LEU A 35 0.26 -0.02 -4.26
CA LEU A 35 0.51 1.26 -3.59
C LEU A 35 1.89 1.76 -4.01
N ASP A 36 1.95 2.94 -4.62
CA ASP A 36 3.21 3.58 -5.04
C ASP A 36 3.39 4.89 -4.28
N ASP A 37 4.38 4.93 -3.38
CA ASP A 37 4.71 6.07 -2.50
C ASP A 37 3.52 6.67 -1.72
N ALA A 38 2.45 5.89 -1.56
CA ALA A 38 1.17 6.37 -1.07
C ALA A 38 1.16 6.79 0.42
N LEU A 39 2.26 6.59 1.13
CA LEU A 39 2.44 6.97 2.54
C LEU A 39 3.52 8.04 2.77
N VAL A 40 4.08 8.65 1.71
CA VAL A 40 5.23 9.57 1.80
C VAL A 40 4.99 10.76 2.73
N TYR A 41 3.75 11.26 2.83
CA TYR A 41 3.38 12.43 3.64
C TYR A 41 2.75 12.11 5.00
N SER A 42 2.82 10.86 5.44
CA SER A 42 2.26 10.43 6.72
C SER A 42 3.31 10.52 7.84
N ASP A 43 2.90 11.06 9.00
CA ASP A 43 3.66 10.89 10.25
C ASP A 43 3.60 9.42 10.71
N ASP A 44 4.52 9.05 11.61
CA ASP A 44 4.72 7.65 12.03
C ASP A 44 3.43 7.03 12.60
N ASP A 45 2.64 7.78 13.36
CA ASP A 45 1.35 7.33 13.92
C ASP A 45 0.33 6.97 12.83
N ARG A 46 0.26 7.75 11.75
CA ARG A 46 -0.65 7.45 10.62
C ARG A 46 -0.16 6.27 9.80
N ILE A 47 1.14 6.12 9.66
CA ILE A 47 1.76 4.97 8.99
C ILE A 47 1.38 3.69 9.74
N GLU A 48 1.51 3.67 11.07
CA GLU A 48 1.14 2.51 11.89
C GLU A 48 -0.34 2.13 11.74
N ARG A 49 -1.26 3.11 11.78
CA ARG A 49 -2.70 2.85 11.57
C ARG A 49 -3.02 2.29 10.19
N MET A 50 -2.32 2.75 9.15
CA MET A 50 -2.48 2.19 7.80
C MET A 50 -1.90 0.77 7.72
N PHE A 51 -0.80 0.49 8.40
CA PHE A 51 -0.25 -0.87 8.47
C PHE A 51 -1.19 -1.85 9.16
N ASP A 52 -1.83 -1.44 10.25
CA ASP A 52 -2.86 -2.27 10.90
C ASP A 52 -4.02 -2.58 9.94
N ALA A 53 -4.41 -1.61 9.10
CA ALA A 53 -5.46 -1.81 8.10
C ALA A 53 -5.01 -2.74 6.97
N LEU A 54 -3.77 -2.58 6.49
CA LEU A 54 -3.16 -3.41 5.46
C LEU A 54 -2.97 -4.85 5.93
N HIS A 55 -2.46 -5.07 7.14
CA HIS A 55 -2.24 -6.39 7.73
C HIS A 55 -3.55 -7.14 7.93
N ARG A 56 -4.62 -6.44 8.33
CA ARG A 56 -5.97 -7.04 8.41
C ARG A 56 -6.54 -7.44 7.05
N GLN A 57 -6.07 -6.84 5.94
CA GLN A 57 -6.55 -7.16 4.60
C GLN A 57 -5.66 -8.15 3.85
N SER A 58 -4.39 -8.27 4.20
CA SER A 58 -3.43 -9.11 3.47
C SER A 58 -3.75 -10.61 3.52
N HIS A 59 -4.62 -11.05 4.43
CA HIS A 59 -5.07 -12.45 4.47
C HIS A 59 -5.89 -12.84 3.23
N ASP A 60 -6.66 -11.90 2.69
CA ASP A 60 -7.60 -12.15 1.59
C ASP A 60 -7.19 -11.46 0.29
N GLN A 61 -6.14 -10.63 0.32
CA GLN A 61 -5.73 -9.76 -0.78
C GLN A 61 -4.21 -9.69 -0.93
N GLN A 62 -3.73 -9.78 -2.17
CA GLN A 62 -2.34 -9.48 -2.48
C GLN A 62 -2.14 -7.95 -2.52
N ILE A 63 -1.19 -7.45 -1.74
CA ILE A 63 -0.84 -6.04 -1.68
C ILE A 63 0.63 -5.89 -2.07
N LEU A 64 0.88 -5.06 -3.09
CA LEU A 64 2.21 -4.70 -3.59
C LEU A 64 2.48 -3.25 -3.20
N VAL A 65 3.58 -3.02 -2.49
CA VAL A 65 3.97 -1.69 -2.02
C VAL A 65 5.31 -1.32 -2.61
N PHE A 66 5.32 -0.23 -3.37
CA PHE A 66 6.51 0.43 -3.90
C PHE A 66 6.80 1.66 -3.04
N SER A 67 8.03 1.76 -2.52
CA SER A 67 8.39 2.84 -1.61
C SER A 67 9.88 3.12 -1.64
N CYS A 68 10.23 4.40 -1.69
CA CYS A 68 11.61 4.85 -1.49
C CYS A 68 12.00 4.92 0.00
N ARG A 69 11.04 4.71 0.93
CA ARG A 69 11.21 4.81 2.39
C ARG A 69 11.17 3.43 3.05
N GLN A 70 12.10 2.54 2.70
CA GLN A 70 12.13 1.15 3.20
C GLN A 70 12.04 1.03 4.74
N ARG A 71 12.66 1.95 5.50
CA ARG A 71 12.60 1.95 6.97
C ARG A 71 11.18 2.16 7.52
N ALA A 72 10.37 2.99 6.86
CA ALA A 72 9.00 3.24 7.29
C ALA A 72 8.15 1.98 7.13
N PHE A 73 8.39 1.19 6.08
CA PHE A 73 7.65 -0.05 5.79
C PHE A 73 8.24 -1.30 6.42
N ALA A 74 9.42 -1.23 7.04
CA ALA A 74 10.03 -2.37 7.72
C ALA A 74 9.12 -2.97 8.82
N LYS A 75 8.32 -2.13 9.49
CA LYS A 75 7.35 -2.56 10.50
C LYS A 75 6.11 -3.27 9.92
N LEU A 76 5.78 -3.05 8.64
CA LEU A 76 4.63 -3.71 7.99
C LEU A 76 4.86 -5.22 7.83
N GLY A 77 6.13 -5.64 7.74
CA GLY A 77 6.50 -7.01 7.44
C GLY A 77 6.19 -7.41 5.98
N GLY A 78 6.17 -8.72 5.72
CA GLY A 78 5.95 -9.27 4.38
C GLY A 78 7.24 -9.60 3.62
N ASN A 79 7.10 -10.00 2.36
CA ASN A 79 8.24 -10.34 1.53
C ASN A 79 8.88 -9.07 0.94
N ILE A 80 10.13 -8.79 1.33
CA ILE A 80 10.87 -7.64 0.82
C ILE A 80 11.50 -8.03 -0.51
N LEU A 81 11.07 -7.36 -1.57
CA LEU A 81 11.67 -7.49 -2.90
C LEU A 81 12.61 -6.32 -3.14
N GLN A 82 13.83 -6.62 -3.56
CA GLN A 82 14.76 -5.60 -4.05
C GLN A 82 14.66 -5.53 -5.57
N MET A 83 14.45 -4.33 -6.09
CA MET A 83 14.51 -4.09 -7.53
C MET A 83 15.97 -4.10 -7.94
N SER A 84 16.31 -4.97 -8.89
CA SER A 84 17.58 -4.93 -9.63
C SER A 84 17.35 -4.31 -10.99
N ASP A 85 18.41 -3.78 -11.60
CA ASP A 85 18.35 -3.36 -13.00
C ASP A 85 17.91 -4.54 -13.89
N TRP A 86 16.99 -4.26 -14.81
CA TRP A 86 16.55 -5.24 -15.79
C TRP A 86 17.70 -5.54 -16.75
N GLN A 87 18.17 -6.79 -16.75
CA GLN A 87 19.19 -7.28 -17.69
C GLN A 87 18.53 -8.17 -18.74
N PRO A 88 18.17 -7.63 -19.92
CA PRO A 88 17.61 -8.46 -20.99
C PRO A 88 18.67 -9.47 -21.47
N GLY A 89 18.33 -10.77 -21.44
CA GLY A 89 19.17 -11.85 -22.00
C GLY A 89 19.77 -12.83 -20.99
N ARG A 90 19.48 -12.71 -19.69
CA ARG A 90 19.89 -13.67 -18.66
C ARG A 90 18.66 -14.45 -18.18
N SER A 91 18.34 -15.54 -18.86
CA SER A 91 17.34 -16.55 -18.46
C SER A 91 18.04 -17.82 -18.00
#